data_AF-A0A8J6IBU1-F1
#
_entry.id   AF-A0A8J6IBU1-F1
#
_cell.length_a   1.000
_cell.length_b   1.000
_cell.length_c   1.000
_cell.angle_alpha   90.00
_cell.angle_beta   90.00
_cell.angle_gamma   90.00
#
_symmetry.space_group_name_H-M   'P 1'
#
loop_
_entity.id
_entity.type
_entity.pdbx_description
1 polymer ?
#
loop_
_entity_poly.entity_id
_entity_poly.type
_entity_poly.pdbx_seq_one_letter_code
_entity_poly.pdbx_strand_id
1 'polypeptide(L)' 'MVIMVELNEENLAQAAEELGTSTNEETVNAALALVAGRRARIEAMFDDPFALGTGPDIHDEYVMRGSRL' A
#
# COMPACT_ATOMS: atom_id res chain seq x y z
N MET A 1 24.38 -5.56 -1.38
CA MET A 1 24.69 -4.95 -0.06
C MET A 1 24.09 -5.87 0.99
N VAL A 2 24.79 -6.15 2.07
CA VAL A 2 24.28 -7.00 3.16
C VAL A 2 24.06 -6.11 4.38
N ILE A 3 22.86 -6.18 4.94
CA ILE A 3 22.49 -5.46 6.16
C ILE A 3 22.28 -6.51 7.25
N MET A 4 22.97 -6.36 8.38
CA MET A 4 22.77 -7.23 9.54
C MET A 4 21.80 -6.55 10.49
N VAL A 5 20.65 -7.20 10.73
CA VAL A 5 19.62 -6.75 11.67
C VAL A 5 19.09 -7.95 12.45
N GLU A 6 18.76 -7.73 13.72
CA GLU A 6 18.04 -8.71 14.52
C GLU A 6 16.55 -8.64 14.15
N LEU A 7 15.95 -9.80 13.92
CA LEU A 7 14.55 -9.94 13.54
C LEU A 7 13.85 -10.85 14.53
N ASN A 8 12.59 -10.55 14.81
CA ASN A 8 11.73 -11.46 15.55
C ASN A 8 11.27 -12.59 14.61
N GLU A 9 11.60 -13.83 14.97
CA GLU A 9 11.33 -15.01 14.13
C GLU A 9 9.85 -15.30 13.94
N GLU A 10 9.01 -15.06 14.96
CA GLU A 10 7.56 -15.27 14.87
C GLU A 10 6.92 -14.31 13.87
N ASN A 11 7.28 -13.03 13.94
CA ASN A 11 6.79 -12.03 13.00
C ASN A 11 7.27 -12.32 11.57
N LEU A 12 8.51 -12.82 11.42
CA LEU A 12 9.07 -13.17 10.12
C LEU A 12 8.34 -14.37 9.51
N ALA A 13 8.00 -15.38 10.31
CA ALA A 13 7.24 -16.54 9.87
C ALA A 13 5.82 -16.16 9.43
N GLN A 14 5.13 -15.33 10.21
CA GLN A 14 3.80 -14.82 9.84
C GLN A 14 3.84 -14.02 8.54
N ALA A 15 4.83 -13.14 8.38
CA ALA A 15 5.01 -12.39 7.14
C ALA A 15 5.32 -13.32 5.95
N ALA A 16 6.07 -14.41 6.15
CA ALA A 16 6.37 -15.36 5.08
C ALA A 16 5.12 -16.10 4.60
N GLU A 17 4.25 -16.48 5.53
CA GLU A 17 2.95 -17.10 5.21
C GLU A 17 2.04 -16.13 4.47
N GLU A 18 1.91 -14.89 4.94
CA GLU A 18 1.05 -13.86 4.32
C GLU A 18 1.53 -13.48 2.92
N LEU A 19 2.85 -13.38 2.72
CA LEU A 19 3.47 -12.96 1.47
C LEU A 19 3.74 -14.14 0.51
N GLY A 20 3.58 -15.38 0.97
CA GLY A 20 3.83 -16.59 0.18
C GLY A 20 5.31 -16.77 -0.19
N THR A 21 6.23 -16.31 0.66
CA THR A 21 7.68 -16.36 0.43
C THR A 21 8.32 -17.59 1.08
N SER A 22 9.47 -18.01 0.56
CA SER A 22 10.13 -19.26 0.98
C SER A 22 11.43 -19.04 1.76
N THR A 23 12.01 -17.85 1.65
CA THR A 23 13.25 -17.49 2.34
C THR A 23 13.10 -16.18 3.12
N ASN A 24 13.89 -16.04 4.20
CA ASN A 24 13.89 -14.83 5.03
C ASN A 24 14.20 -13.57 4.22
N GLU A 25 15.12 -13.66 3.27
CA GLU A 25 15.48 -12.55 2.38
C GLU A 25 14.29 -12.14 1.51
N GLU A 26 13.61 -13.10 0.89
CA GLU A 26 12.41 -12.84 0.09
C GLU A 26 11.32 -12.16 0.92
N THR A 27 11.06 -12.67 2.13
CA THR A 27 10.07 -12.12 3.05
C THR A 27 10.39 -10.66 3.41
N VAL A 28 11.62 -10.38 3.81
CA VAL A 28 12.05 -9.02 4.20
C VAL A 28 11.98 -8.05 3.02
N ASN A 29 12.47 -8.46 1.85
CA ASN A 29 12.45 -7.62 0.65
C ASN A 29 11.02 -7.34 0.18
N ALA A 30 10.14 -8.35 0.20
CA ALA A 30 8.73 -8.19 -0.16
C ALA A 30 7.99 -7.26 0.81
N ALA A 31 8.20 -7.42 2.12
CA ALA A 31 7.63 -6.54 3.13
C ALA A 31 8.08 -5.08 2.96
N LEU A 32 9.37 -4.85 2.71
CA LEU A 32 9.90 -3.50 2.44
C LEU A 32 9.32 -2.89 1.17
N ALA A 33 9.18 -3.68 0.11
CA ALA A 33 8.56 -3.23 -1.14
C ALA A 33 7.10 -2.81 -0.93
N LEU A 34 6.34 -3.56 -0.11
CA LEU A 34 4.96 -3.20 0.24
C LEU A 34 4.88 -1.88 1.01
N VAL A 35 5.78 -1.64 1.97
CA VAL A 35 5.82 -0.39 2.73
C VAL A 35 6.21 0.79 1.84
N ALA A 36 7.22 0.62 0.99
CA ALA A 36 7.62 1.64 0.02
C ALA A 36 6.50 1.96 -0.97
N GLY A 37 5.84 0.93 -1.50
CA GLY A 37 4.69 1.07 -2.41
C GLY A 37 3.48 1.72 -1.72
N ARG A 38 3.23 1.41 -0.44
CA ARG A 38 2.18 2.08 0.35
C ARG A 38 2.47 3.58 0.46
N ARG A 39 3.72 3.95 0.75
CA ARG A 39 4.12 5.36 0.84
C ARG A 39 3.95 6.09 -0.49
N ALA A 40 4.41 5.49 -1.59
CA ALA A 40 4.26 6.06 -2.93
C ALA A 40 2.78 6.26 -3.32
N ARG A 41 1.91 5.30 -2.97
CA ARG A 41 0.45 5.43 -3.20
C ARG A 41 -0.17 6.56 -2.38
N ILE A 42 0.22 6.70 -1.11
CA ILE A 42 -0.27 7.78 -0.24
C ILE A 42 0.20 9.14 -0.77
N GLU A 43 1.46 9.27 -1.16
CA GLU A 43 2.02 10.50 -1.71
C GLU A 43 1.35 10.88 -3.04
N ALA A 44 1.18 9.91 -3.95
CA ALA A 44 0.43 10.13 -5.19
C ALA A 44 -1.05 10.50 -4.94
N MET A 45 -1.66 9.99 -3.87
CA MET A 45 -3.01 10.37 -3.45
C MET A 45 -3.07 11.80 -2.91
N PHE A 46 -2.00 12.32 -2.30
CA PHE A 46 -1.96 13.73 -1.85
C PHE A 46 -1.57 14.71 -2.96
N ASP A 47 -0.84 14.26 -3.97
CA ASP A 47 -0.52 15.04 -5.17
C ASP A 47 -1.72 15.18 -6.13
N ASP A 48 -2.72 14.32 -6.00
CA ASP A 48 -4.00 14.47 -6.70
C ASP A 48 -4.98 15.31 -5.85
N PRO A 49 -5.31 16.55 -6.28
CA PRO A 49 -6.19 17.46 -5.54
C PRO A 49 -7.63 16.94 -5.39
N PHE A 50 -7.99 15.84 -6.06
CA PHE A 50 -9.33 15.27 -6.03
C PHE A 50 -9.40 13.88 -5.39
N ALA A 51 -8.28 13.29 -4.97
CA ALA A 51 -8.23 11.90 -4.49
C ALA A 51 -9.00 11.66 -3.18
N LEU A 52 -9.23 12.70 -2.38
CA LEU A 52 -10.07 12.65 -1.17
C LEU A 52 -11.54 13.00 -1.44
N GLY A 53 -11.97 13.01 -2.71
CA GLY A 53 -13.38 12.93 -3.08
C GLY A 53 -14.07 14.26 -3.37
N THR A 54 -13.34 15.33 -3.64
CA THR A 54 -13.95 16.61 -4.06
C THR A 54 -13.41 17.10 -5.41
N GLY A 55 -13.68 16.32 -6.46
CA GLY A 55 -13.52 16.72 -7.86
C GLY A 55 -14.33 17.97 -8.24
N PRO A 56 -14.03 18.67 -9.36
CA PRO A 56 -14.83 19.80 -9.83
C PRO A 56 -16.29 19.39 -10.12
N ASP A 57 -16.49 18.12 -10.47
CA ASP A 57 -17.77 17.55 -10.90
C ASP A 57 -18.60 17.00 -9.73
N ILE A 58 -18.20 17.21 -8.46
CA ILE A 58 -19.03 16.78 -7.31
C ILE A 58 -20.38 17.51 -7.21
N HIS A 59 -20.50 18.63 -7.92
CA HIS A 59 -21.75 19.36 -8.05
C HIS A 59 -22.52 19.00 -9.34
N ASP A 60 -21.98 18.10 -10.17
CA ASP A 60 -22.66 17.61 -11.36
C ASP A 60 -23.75 16.59 -10.99
N GLU A 61 -25.00 16.97 -11.22
CA GLU A 61 -26.17 16.14 -10.94
C GLU A 61 -26.18 14.81 -11.71
N TYR A 62 -25.53 14.74 -12.88
CA TYR A 62 -25.44 13.51 -13.67
C TYR A 62 -24.46 12.50 -13.05
N VAL A 63 -23.34 12.97 -12.49
CA VAL A 63 -22.34 12.13 -11.80
C VAL A 63 -22.91 11.58 -10.50
N MET A 64 -23.58 12.42 -9.71
CA MET A 64 -24.19 12.03 -8.42
C MET A 64 -25.35 11.04 -8.56
N ARG A 65 -26.03 11.01 -9.72
CA ARG A 65 -27.11 10.04 -9.99
C ARG A 65 -26.58 8.62 -10.17
N GLY A 66 -25.37 8.45 -10.71
CA GLY A 66 -24.73 7.16 -10.95
C GLY A 66 -24.06 6.53 -9.72
N SER A 67 -23.74 7.33 -8.70
CA SER A 67 -23.07 6.87 -7.47
C SER A 67 -24.02 6.33 -6.38
N ARG A 68 -25.33 6.28 -6.63
CA ARG A 68 -26.31 5.66 -5.71
C ARG A 68 -26.45 4.17 -6.02
N LEU A 69 -25.51 3.35 -5.56
CA LEU A 69 -25.64 1.90 -5.43
C LEU A 69 -25.08 1.45 -4.08
#